data_AF-A0A1F8Q394-F1
#
_entry.id   AF-A0A1F8Q394-F1
#
_cell.length_a   1.000
_cell.length_b   1.000
_cell.length_c   1.000
_cell.angle_alpha   90.00
_cell.angle_beta   90.00
_cell.angle_gamma   90.00
#
_symmetry.space_group_name_H-M   'P 1'
#
loop_
_entity.id
_entity.type
_entity.pdbx_description
1 polymer ?
#
loop_
_entity_poly.entity_id
_entity_poly.type
_entity_poly.pdbx_seq_one_letter_code
_entity_poly.pdbx_strand_id
1 'polypeptide(L)'
;MPRVKKLFPAASAGPQKGRLVSPGFLAGTSHDIRSLLYIIIGFAELLLDEVPGKINEEQRRSLEDILRSGQRLTDLLGDYME
;
A
#
# COMPACT_ATOMS: atom_id res chain seq x y z
N MET A 1 -3.79 8.11 -34.74
CA MET A 1 -3.65 6.68 -35.05
C MET A 1 -4.87 5.92 -34.50
N PRO A 2 -5.41 4.92 -35.21
CA PRO A 2 -6.75 4.39 -35.01
C PRO A 2 -6.79 3.08 -34.21
N ARG A 3 -7.95 2.87 -33.55
CA ARG A 3 -8.70 1.61 -33.29
C ARG A 3 -8.14 0.56 -32.33
N VAL A 4 -8.89 0.36 -31.23
CA VAL A 4 -9.54 -0.95 -30.97
C VAL A 4 -11.00 -0.70 -30.57
N LYS A 5 -11.91 -1.39 -31.25
CA LYS A 5 -13.36 -1.37 -31.06
C LYS A 5 -13.73 -2.57 -30.18
N LYS A 6 -14.49 -2.31 -29.11
CA LYS A 6 -15.47 -3.16 -28.39
C LYS A 6 -15.22 -4.68 -28.32
N LEU A 7 -15.04 -5.20 -27.10
CA LEU A 7 -15.73 -6.42 -26.64
C LEU A 7 -15.70 -6.54 -25.09
N PHE A 8 -16.77 -6.11 -24.42
CA PHE A 8 -17.15 -6.69 -23.12
C PHE A 8 -18.69 -6.74 -23.08
N PRO A 9 -19.30 -7.90 -22.76
CA PRO A 9 -20.74 -7.99 -22.66
C PRO A 9 -21.21 -7.21 -21.44
N ALA A 10 -22.34 -6.52 -21.57
CA ALA A 10 -23.06 -5.95 -20.46
C ALA A 10 -23.51 -7.08 -19.52
N ALA A 11 -22.80 -7.25 -18.40
CA ALA A 11 -23.28 -8.06 -17.29
C ALA A 11 -24.13 -7.16 -16.40
N SER A 12 -25.44 -7.39 -16.46
CA SER A 12 -26.41 -6.89 -15.50
C SER A 12 -26.07 -7.41 -14.10
N ALA A 13 -25.63 -6.52 -13.22
CA ALA A 13 -25.59 -6.78 -11.78
C ALA A 13 -26.67 -5.92 -11.11
N GLY A 14 -27.71 -6.58 -10.61
CA GLY A 14 -28.74 -5.97 -9.76
C GLY A 14 -28.18 -5.38 -8.46
N PRO A 15 -29.03 -4.84 -7.58
CA PRO A 15 -28.59 -4.04 -6.43
C PRO A 15 -27.63 -4.83 -5.54
N GLN A 16 -26.38 -4.37 -5.44
CA GLN A 16 -25.43 -4.88 -4.46
C GLN A 16 -25.95 -4.50 -3.08
N LYS A 17 -26.67 -5.43 -2.43
CA LYS A 17 -26.92 -5.42 -1.00
C LYS A 17 -25.56 -5.22 -0.31
N GLY A 18 -25.50 -4.25 0.62
CA GLY A 18 -24.27 -3.83 1.30
C GLY A 18 -23.40 -5.03 1.64
N ARG A 19 -22.24 -5.12 0.99
CA ARG A 19 -21.26 -6.17 1.28
C ARG A 19 -20.75 -5.89 2.68
N LEU A 20 -21.28 -6.60 3.68
CA LEU A 20 -20.65 -6.68 4.98
C LEU A 20 -19.21 -7.14 4.70
N VAL A 21 -18.25 -6.26 5.02
CA VAL A 21 -16.84 -6.55 4.81
C VAL A 21 -16.55 -7.78 5.66
N SER A 22 -16.32 -8.91 5.00
CA SER A 22 -16.17 -10.18 5.71
C SER A 22 -14.84 -10.16 6.46
N PRO A 23 -14.74 -10.69 7.70
CA PRO A 23 -13.50 -10.67 8.48
C PRO A 23 -12.28 -11.22 7.71
N GLY A 24 -12.47 -12.25 6.88
CA GLY A 24 -11.40 -12.78 6.01
C GLY A 24 -10.96 -11.85 4.88
N PHE A 25 -11.84 -10.98 4.38
CA PHE A 25 -11.47 -9.94 3.41
C PHE A 25 -10.63 -8.85 4.06
N LEU A 26 -10.98 -8.45 5.29
CA LEU A 26 -10.17 -7.52 6.08
C LEU A 26 -8.80 -8.13 6.41
N ALA A 27 -8.77 -9.40 6.81
CA ALA A 27 -7.54 -10.07 7.16
C ALA A 27 -6.57 -10.22 5.98
N GLY A 28 -7.08 -10.64 4.81
CA GLY A 28 -6.27 -10.72 3.58
C GLY A 28 -5.76 -9.35 3.14
N THR A 29 -6.62 -8.32 3.20
CA THR A 29 -6.23 -6.94 2.85
C THR A 29 -5.15 -6.40 3.80
N SER A 30 -5.26 -6.64 5.11
CA SER A 30 -4.26 -6.22 6.09
C SER A 30 -2.91 -6.90 5.88
N HIS A 31 -2.90 -8.18 5.50
CA HIS A 31 -1.67 -8.88 5.16
C HIS A 31 -0.96 -8.24 3.95
N ASP A 32 -1.71 -8.00 2.87
CA ASP A 32 -1.15 -7.40 1.66
C ASP A 32 -0.65 -5.97 1.91
N ILE A 33 -1.38 -5.17 2.71
CA ILE A 33 -0.93 -3.84 3.14
C ILE A 33 0.37 -3.94 3.95
N ARG A 34 0.50 -4.91 4.87
CA ARG A 34 1.72 -5.10 5.66
C ARG A 34 2.91 -5.41 4.76
N SER A 35 2.75 -6.31 3.79
CA SER A 35 3.80 -6.61 2.81
C SER A 35 4.18 -5.38 1.98
N LEU A 36 3.21 -4.59 1.50
CA LEU A 36 3.48 -3.36 0.75
C LEU A 36 4.20 -2.31 1.62
N LEU A 37 3.84 -2.19 2.90
CA LEU A 37 4.50 -1.26 3.82
C LEU A 37 5.94 -1.66 4.11
N TYR A 38 6.23 -2.96 4.31
CA TYR A 38 7.61 -3.42 4.49
C TYR A 38 8.49 -3.08 3.28
N ILE A 39 7.95 -3.19 2.07
CA ILE A 39 8.69 -2.81 0.85
C ILE A 39 9.01 -1.31 0.87
N ILE A 40 8.03 -0.45 1.16
CA ILE A 40 8.23 1.02 1.21
C ILE A 40 9.25 1.40 2.29
N ILE A 41 9.13 0.82 3.49
CA ILE A 41 10.06 1.03 4.61
C ILE A 41 11.48 0.61 4.21
N GLY A 42 11.65 -0.59 3.65
CA GLY A 42 12.96 -1.08 3.24
C GLY A 42 13.62 -0.22 2.17
N PHE A 43 12.85 0.33 1.22
CA PHE A 43 13.39 1.29 0.25
C PHE A 43 13.77 2.63 0.89
N ALA A 44 12.99 3.11 1.87
CA ALA A 44 13.33 4.33 2.60
C ALA A 44 14.63 4.17 3.40
N GLU A 45 14.81 3.03 4.08
CA GLU A 45 16.04 2.67 4.79
C GLU A 45 17.24 2.58 3.84
N LEU A 46 17.08 1.89 2.71
CA LEU A 46 18.12 1.77 1.68
C LEU A 46 18.59 3.14 1.15
N LEU A 47 17.66 4.09 0.97
CA LEU A 47 17.95 5.44 0.52
C LEU A 47 18.62 6.28 1.61
N LEU A 48 18.21 6.13 2.88
CA LEU A 48 18.83 6.78 4.03
C LEU A 48 20.27 6.32 4.27
N ASP A 49 20.54 5.05 3.99
CA ASP A 49 21.88 4.44 4.00
C ASP A 49 22.74 4.86 2.80
N GLU A 50 22.21 5.71 1.92
CA GLU A 50 22.90 6.26 0.74
C GLU A 50 23.43 5.16 -0.20
N VAL A 51 22.83 3.96 -0.19
CA VAL A 51 23.29 2.81 -0.99
C VAL A 51 23.24 3.09 -2.50
N PRO A 52 22.17 3.69 -3.06
CA PRO A 52 22.16 4.07 -4.47
C PRO A 52 23.01 5.33 -4.76
N GLY A 53 23.39 6.07 -3.72
CA GLY A 53 24.13 7.32 -3.81
C GLY A 53 23.74 8.31 -2.70
N LYS A 54 24.48 9.41 -2.64
CA LYS A 54 24.27 10.47 -1.65
C LYS A 54 22.91 11.14 -1.81
N ILE A 55 22.28 11.47 -0.68
CA ILE A 55 21.04 12.24 -0.62
C ILE A 55 21.31 13.63 -0.04
N ASN A 56 20.44 14.59 -0.36
CA ASN A 56 20.48 15.91 0.27
C ASN A 56 19.64 15.95 1.57
N GLU A 57 19.73 17.05 2.31
CA GLU A 57 19.04 17.21 3.60
C GLU A 57 17.51 17.17 3.49
N GLU A 58 16.94 17.69 2.39
CA GLU A 58 15.49 17.69 2.17
C GLU A 58 14.97 16.26 1.90
N GLN A 59 15.72 15.49 1.11
CA GLN A 59 15.47 14.08 0.85
C GLN A 59 15.58 13.25 2.14
N ARG A 60 16.62 13.49 2.95
CA ARG A 60 16.80 12.83 4.25
C ARG A 60 15.60 13.05 5.17
N ARG A 61 15.15 14.31 5.34
CA ARG A 61 13.96 14.61 6.14
C ARG A 61 12.70 13.92 5.61
N SER A 62 12.50 13.95 4.28
CA SER A 62 11.36 13.29 3.65
C SER A 62 11.35 11.78 3.87
N LEU A 63 12.53 11.14 3.79
CA LEU A 63 12.68 9.71 4.01
C LEU A 63 12.48 9.33 5.48
N GLU A 64 12.97 10.14 6.42
CA GLU A 64 12.71 9.96 7.84
C GLU A 64 11.21 10.11 8.18
N ASP A 65 10.50 11.05 7.52
CA ASP A 65 9.05 11.20 7.66
C ASP A 65 8.29 9.97 7.15
N ILE A 66 8.69 9.44 5.99
CA ILE A 66 8.15 8.19 5.42
C ILE A 66 8.38 7.03 6.38
N LEU A 67 9.60 6.88 6.90
CA LEU A 67 9.99 5.79 7.79
C LEU A 67 9.15 5.80 9.08
N ARG A 68 9.07 6.95 9.75
CA ARG A 68 8.26 7.10 10.98
C ARG A 68 6.78 6.84 10.72
N SER A 69 6.26 7.33 9.60
CA SER A 69 4.84 7.15 9.24
C SER A 69 4.52 5.69 8.90
N GLY A 70 5.42 5.01 8.18
CA GLY A 70 5.28 3.61 7.82
C GLY A 70 5.36 2.67 9.02
N GLN A 71 6.30 2.91 9.93
CA GLN A 71 6.42 2.17 11.19
C GLN A 71 5.16 2.34 12.04
N ARG A 72 4.70 3.58 12.24
CA ARG A 72 3.46 3.86 12.98
C ARG A 72 2.23 3.17 12.36
N LEU A 73 2.13 3.13 11.02
CA LEU A 73 1.03 2.43 10.36
C LEU A 73 1.14 0.91 10.53
N THR A 74 2.35 0.37 10.55
CA THR A 74 2.59 -1.06 10.81
C THR A 74 2.15 -1.44 12.22
N ASP A 75 2.45 -0.60 13.22
CA ASP A 75 2.02 -0.80 14.61
C ASP A 75 0.49 -0.79 14.72
N LEU A 76 -0.17 0.21 14.12
CA LEU A 76 -1.64 0.28 14.10
C LEU A 76 -2.25 -0.97 13.44
N LEU A 77 -1.66 -1.47 12.35
CA LEU A 77 -2.12 -2.71 11.72
C LEU A 77 -1.84 -3.97 12.56
N GLY A 78 -0.90 -3.92 13.50
CA GLY A 78 -0.68 -4.95 14.51
C GLY A 78 -1.80 -4.97 15.54
N ASP A 79 -2.14 -3.80 16.09
CA ASP A 79 -3.13 -3.64 17.17
C ASP A 79 -4.56 -4.05 16.78
N TYR A 80 -4.93 -3.99 15.50
CA TYR A 80 -6.26 -4.38 15.02
C TYR A 80 -6.44 -5.89 14.77
N MET A 81 -5.38 -6.69 14.84
CA MET A 81 -5.40 -8.11 14.45
C MET A 81 -5.26 -9.10 15.61
N GLU A 82 -5.29 -8.62 16.86
CA GLU A 82 -5.32 -9.44 18.07
C GLU A 82 -6.74 -9.67 18.60
#